data_AF-D9PIL3-F1
#
_entry.id   AF-D9PIL3-F1
#
_cell.length_a   1.000
_cell.length_b   1.000
_cell.length_c   1.000
_cell.angle_alpha   90.00
_cell.angle_beta   90.00
_cell.angle_gamma   90.00
#
_symmetry.space_group_name_H-M   'P 1'
#
loop_
_entity.id
_entity.type
_entity.pdbx_description
1 polymer ?
#
loop_
_entity_poly.entity_id
_entity_poly.type
_entity_poly.pdbx_seq_one_letter_code
_entity_poly.pdbx_strand_id
1 'polypeptide(L)'
;MYFSGKLEIDPTQMTLIKRVKPTKLFGKLLDALSFGQLSDKQEHETFTALTILQQLNMGLRSLDIKNVIRLAVDDYDFYLDERGLDDDLSQAMFELKAKIDPLESEIFKTVYLVLEHLDDTFKYVIEISVERKHLVGDYPIKINVNGVLADYRLKEGETIDQLSERMNTVFADQNKYNDFANINRKKFDHFLDKLQLSIRKVIKVDDIKVITNTNIIRPRKLIKDHSQIRHDHHTQPLYFGYYGLDNYIMYSWLWSGALYNHNLYVNNYNLVDETGHEIMSVGENGFNAGDFNTLNPEADFEAPTEGDVRYLGDNDYSDQLQDANLLGSEDLAAGDSSEGSDWLGVDAGDSFDIGDSGDISSCSSCSSCGGCSD
;
A
#
# COMPACT_ATOMS: atom_id res chain seq x y z
N MET A 1 1.62 -11.00 -12.90
CA MET A 1 0.37 -11.26 -12.18
C MET A 1 0.70 -11.67 -10.77
N TYR A 2 0.06 -11.03 -9.79
CA TYR A 2 0.13 -11.44 -8.40
C TYR A 2 -1.24 -11.21 -7.75
N PHE A 3 -1.43 -11.75 -6.54
CA PHE A 3 -2.67 -11.59 -5.79
C PHE A 3 -2.44 -10.62 -4.65
N SER A 4 -3.42 -9.76 -4.38
CA SER A 4 -3.43 -8.95 -3.16
C SER A 4 -4.72 -9.17 -2.38
N GLY A 5 -4.58 -9.15 -1.06
CA GLY A 5 -5.67 -9.26 -0.11
C GLY A 5 -5.52 -8.14 0.91
N LYS A 6 -6.63 -7.52 1.29
CA LYS A 6 -6.68 -6.55 2.39
C LYS A 6 -7.72 -7.01 3.39
N LEU A 7 -7.29 -7.24 4.64
CA LEU A 7 -8.19 -7.47 5.76
C LEU A 7 -8.19 -6.22 6.64
N GLU A 8 -9.37 -5.69 6.91
CA GLU A 8 -9.57 -4.59 7.85
C GLU A 8 -10.37 -5.15 9.03
N ILE A 9 -9.83 -5.01 10.24
CA ILE A 9 -10.33 -5.70 11.45
C ILE A 9 -10.70 -4.69 12.53
N ASP A 10 -11.95 -4.79 13.00
CA ASP A 10 -12.51 -3.96 14.08
C ASP A 10 -12.63 -4.81 15.37
N PRO A 11 -11.73 -4.61 16.36
CA PRO A 11 -11.71 -5.41 17.56
C PRO A 11 -12.84 -5.04 18.54
N THR A 12 -13.47 -6.03 19.17
CA THR A 12 -14.51 -5.85 20.20
C THR A 12 -14.01 -5.17 21.50
N GLN A 13 -12.73 -4.76 21.59
CA GLN A 13 -12.20 -4.20 22.83
C GLN A 13 -12.82 -2.83 23.13
N MET A 14 -12.76 -2.42 24.40
CA MET A 14 -13.41 -1.18 24.86
C MET A 14 -12.70 0.05 24.28
N THR A 15 -13.08 0.48 23.08
CA THR A 15 -12.66 1.78 22.54
C THR A 15 -13.12 2.90 23.46
N LEU A 16 -12.18 3.79 23.82
CA LEU A 16 -12.52 5.02 24.52
C LEU A 16 -12.68 6.11 23.46
N ILE A 17 -13.93 6.50 23.17
CA ILE A 17 -14.19 7.64 22.30
C ILE A 17 -13.72 8.91 23.02
N LYS A 18 -12.65 9.54 22.52
CA LYS A 18 -12.14 10.81 23.02
C LYS A 18 -12.38 11.92 22.00
N ARG A 19 -12.89 13.05 22.47
CA ARG A 19 -12.99 14.26 21.66
C ARG A 19 -11.60 14.86 21.50
N VAL A 20 -11.17 15.07 20.26
CA VAL A 20 -9.87 15.70 19.98
C VAL A 20 -10.07 17.20 19.99
N LYS A 21 -9.23 17.91 20.76
CA LYS A 21 -9.23 19.37 20.69
C LYS A 21 -8.68 19.81 19.34
N PRO A 22 -9.39 20.64 18.56
CA PRO A 22 -8.91 21.07 17.27
C PRO A 22 -7.59 21.84 17.39
N THR A 23 -6.64 21.53 16.52
CA THR A 23 -5.32 22.16 16.48
C THR A 23 -5.34 23.48 15.69
N LYS A 24 -6.17 23.56 14.62
CA LYS A 24 -6.33 24.73 13.75
C LYS A 24 -7.15 25.84 14.42
N LEU A 25 -6.80 27.10 14.17
CA LEU A 25 -7.40 28.31 14.78
C LEU A 25 -8.92 28.41 14.56
N PHE A 26 -9.40 28.15 13.35
CA PHE A 26 -10.83 28.09 13.03
C PHE A 26 -11.53 26.91 13.71
N GLY A 27 -10.88 25.75 13.79
CA GLY A 27 -11.40 24.59 14.51
C GLY A 27 -11.58 24.90 16.00
N LYS A 28 -10.64 25.62 16.63
CA LYS A 28 -10.76 26.08 18.03
C LYS A 28 -11.94 27.04 18.23
N LEU A 29 -12.20 27.91 17.25
CA LEU A 29 -13.33 28.84 17.30
C LEU A 29 -14.67 28.10 17.17
N LEU A 30 -14.78 27.16 16.23
CA LEU A 30 -15.96 26.31 16.04
C LEU A 30 -16.21 25.38 17.24
N ASP A 31 -15.15 24.84 17.84
CA ASP A 31 -15.20 24.02 19.06
C ASP A 31 -15.71 24.84 20.25
N ALA A 32 -15.21 26.06 20.42
CA ALA A 32 -15.68 26.98 21.45
C ALA A 32 -17.16 27.39 21.24
N LEU A 33 -17.56 27.67 20.01
CA LEU A 33 -18.94 28.06 19.66
C LEU A 33 -19.94 26.90 19.75
N SER A 34 -19.49 25.68 19.45
CA SER A 34 -20.32 24.46 19.52
C SER A 34 -20.27 23.74 20.86
N PHE A 35 -19.61 24.33 21.89
CA PHE A 35 -19.33 23.67 23.17
C PHE A 35 -18.72 22.26 23.00
N GLY A 36 -17.87 22.12 21.98
CA GLY A 36 -17.21 20.89 21.58
C GLY A 36 -18.12 19.77 21.12
N GLN A 37 -19.31 20.09 20.60
CA GLN A 37 -20.17 19.10 19.94
C GLN A 37 -19.70 18.77 18.51
N LEU A 38 -19.00 19.69 17.85
CA LEU A 38 -18.48 19.54 16.48
C LEU A 38 -16.99 19.15 16.42
N SER A 39 -16.36 18.84 17.56
CA SER A 39 -14.97 18.36 17.56
C SER A 39 -14.88 16.96 16.95
N ASP A 40 -13.89 16.72 16.11
CA ASP A 40 -13.59 15.38 15.59
C ASP A 40 -13.44 14.38 16.75
N LYS A 41 -14.13 13.25 16.62
CA LYS A 41 -14.06 12.15 17.56
C LYS A 41 -13.00 11.18 17.07
N GLN A 42 -12.07 10.82 17.96
CA GLN A 42 -11.15 9.72 17.73
C GLN A 42 -11.48 8.57 18.68
N GLU A 43 -11.39 7.36 18.16
CA GLU A 43 -11.40 6.16 18.97
C GLU A 43 -9.99 5.87 19.45
N HIS A 44 -9.88 5.55 20.74
CA HIS A 44 -8.62 5.15 21.37
C HIS A 44 -8.75 3.71 21.82
N GLU A 45 -7.89 2.87 21.25
CA GLU A 45 -7.79 1.48 21.63
C GLU A 45 -7.14 1.32 23.02
N THR A 46 -7.68 0.37 23.79
CA THR A 46 -7.21 0.08 25.16
C THR A 46 -6.10 -0.96 25.23
N PHE A 47 -5.81 -1.66 24.13
CA PHE A 47 -4.70 -2.62 24.09
C PHE A 47 -3.35 -1.90 24.01
N THR A 48 -2.30 -2.56 24.53
CA THR A 48 -0.91 -2.13 24.40
C THR A 48 -0.26 -2.78 23.19
N ALA A 49 0.81 -2.18 22.65
CA ALA A 49 1.55 -2.72 21.50
C ALA A 49 1.98 -4.17 21.76
N LEU A 50 2.46 -4.46 22.96
CA LEU A 50 2.89 -5.81 23.34
C LEU A 50 1.73 -6.81 23.34
N THR A 51 0.56 -6.43 23.87
CA THR A 51 -0.58 -7.36 23.96
C THR A 51 -1.15 -7.71 22.58
N ILE A 52 -1.28 -6.73 21.69
CA ILE A 52 -1.80 -6.98 20.34
C ILE A 52 -0.81 -7.82 19.53
N LEU A 53 0.48 -7.53 19.61
CA LEU A 53 1.51 -8.32 18.93
C LEU A 53 1.58 -9.77 19.44
N GLN A 54 1.37 -10.00 20.74
CA GLN A 54 1.28 -11.36 21.28
C GLN A 54 0.09 -12.13 20.70
N GLN A 55 -1.08 -11.48 20.61
CA GLN A 55 -2.27 -12.09 20.00
C GLN A 55 -2.04 -12.39 18.52
N LEU A 56 -1.50 -11.44 17.76
CA LEU A 56 -1.14 -11.62 16.35
C LEU A 56 -0.14 -12.77 16.18
N ASN A 57 0.93 -12.82 16.98
CA ASN A 57 1.92 -13.89 16.95
C ASN A 57 1.27 -15.27 17.21
N MET A 58 0.36 -15.38 18.17
CA MET A 58 -0.39 -16.63 18.40
C MET A 58 -1.21 -17.06 17.18
N GLY A 59 -1.88 -16.11 16.53
CA GLY A 59 -2.64 -16.36 15.31
C GLY A 59 -1.76 -16.81 14.15
N LEU A 60 -0.71 -16.03 13.85
CA LEU A 60 0.23 -16.28 12.75
C LEU A 60 0.92 -17.63 12.89
N ARG A 61 1.42 -17.96 14.09
CA ARG A 61 2.09 -19.24 14.34
C ARG A 61 1.17 -20.46 14.20
N SER A 62 -0.13 -20.30 14.47
CA SER A 62 -1.08 -21.39 14.25
C SER A 62 -1.27 -21.75 12.76
N LEU A 63 -0.81 -20.86 11.86
CA LEU A 63 -0.74 -21.06 10.42
C LEU A 63 0.68 -21.35 9.91
N ASP A 64 1.61 -21.63 10.83
CA ASP A 64 3.02 -21.85 10.53
C ASP A 64 3.74 -20.63 9.90
N ILE A 65 3.20 -19.42 10.08
CA ILE A 65 3.85 -18.17 9.69
C ILE A 65 4.82 -17.77 10.79
N LYS A 66 6.13 -17.81 10.47
CA LYS A 66 7.22 -17.75 11.46
C LYS A 66 8.38 -16.84 11.07
N ASN A 67 8.43 -16.39 9.82
CA ASN A 67 9.51 -15.55 9.32
C ASN A 67 9.04 -14.09 9.35
N VAL A 68 9.73 -13.25 10.11
CA VAL A 68 9.49 -11.82 10.20
C VAL A 68 10.52 -11.08 9.35
N ILE A 69 10.06 -10.14 8.55
CA ILE A 69 10.95 -9.25 7.80
C ILE A 69 11.23 -8.00 8.61
N ARG A 70 10.18 -7.42 9.20
CA ARG A 70 10.29 -6.14 9.93
C ARG A 70 9.32 -6.11 11.10
N LEU A 71 9.78 -5.58 12.23
CA LEU A 71 8.94 -5.24 13.38
C LEU A 71 9.31 -3.85 13.85
N ALA A 72 8.35 -2.93 13.74
CA ALA A 72 8.50 -1.55 14.15
C ALA A 72 7.35 -1.13 15.08
N VAL A 73 7.65 -0.22 16.00
CA VAL A 73 6.64 0.54 16.75
C VAL A 73 6.94 2.00 16.56
N ASP A 74 5.93 2.75 16.11
CA ASP A 74 6.06 4.11 15.62
C ASP A 74 7.17 4.20 14.55
N ASP A 75 8.18 5.04 14.78
CA ASP A 75 9.29 5.27 13.85
C ASP A 75 10.54 4.44 14.19
N TYR A 76 10.43 3.45 15.08
CA TYR A 76 11.56 2.66 15.57
C TYR A 76 11.46 1.18 15.18
N ASP A 77 12.43 0.72 14.39
CA ASP A 77 12.59 -0.68 14.01
C ASP A 77 13.27 -1.46 15.16
N PHE A 78 12.52 -2.38 15.76
CA PHE A 78 13.04 -3.31 16.77
C PHE A 78 13.72 -4.51 16.14
N TYR A 79 13.28 -4.87 14.93
CA TYR A 79 13.80 -5.97 14.13
C TYR A 79 13.67 -5.66 12.64
N LEU A 80 14.72 -5.95 11.87
CA LEU A 80 14.75 -5.92 10.41
C LEU A 80 15.64 -7.06 9.94
N ASP A 81 15.10 -7.95 9.13
CA ASP A 81 15.86 -9.05 8.54
C ASP A 81 16.49 -8.62 7.21
N GLU A 82 17.80 -8.40 7.26
CA GLU A 82 18.61 -8.06 6.10
C GLU A 82 19.22 -9.30 5.41
N ARG A 83 19.03 -10.50 5.99
CA ARG A 83 19.76 -11.71 5.58
C ARG A 83 18.88 -12.90 5.20
N GLY A 84 17.56 -12.82 5.38
CA GLY A 84 16.65 -13.93 5.09
C GLY A 84 16.79 -15.04 6.13
N LEU A 85 16.72 -14.70 7.42
CA LEU A 85 16.77 -15.66 8.51
C LEU A 85 15.42 -16.37 8.67
N ASP A 86 15.45 -17.70 8.80
CA ASP A 86 14.25 -18.50 9.02
C ASP A 86 13.88 -18.62 10.51
N ASP A 87 12.56 -18.72 10.77
CA ASP A 87 11.93 -18.95 12.09
C ASP A 87 12.35 -17.95 13.19
N ASP A 88 12.39 -16.67 12.82
CA ASP A 88 12.87 -15.56 13.63
C ASP A 88 11.76 -14.75 14.33
N LEU A 89 10.48 -15.01 14.06
CA LEU A 89 9.36 -14.31 14.70
C LEU A 89 9.42 -14.37 16.23
N SER A 90 9.82 -15.53 16.79
CA SER A 90 9.98 -15.66 18.25
C SER A 90 11.10 -14.77 18.78
N GLN A 91 12.19 -14.66 18.04
CA GLN A 91 13.33 -13.82 18.41
C GLN A 91 12.95 -12.34 18.32
N ALA A 92 12.30 -11.90 17.24
CA ALA A 92 11.86 -10.51 17.08
C ALA A 92 10.89 -10.08 18.19
N MET A 93 9.94 -10.95 18.57
CA MET A 93 9.03 -10.70 19.69
C MET A 93 9.78 -10.60 21.03
N PHE A 94 10.82 -11.40 21.23
CA PHE A 94 11.66 -11.34 22.42
C PHE A 94 12.47 -10.04 22.48
N GLU A 95 13.07 -9.63 21.35
CA GLU A 95 13.83 -8.39 21.25
C GLU A 95 12.97 -7.16 21.51
N LEU A 96 11.76 -7.12 20.95
CA LEU A 96 10.79 -6.06 21.27
C LEU A 96 10.51 -6.01 22.77
N LYS A 97 10.14 -7.15 23.37
CA LYS A 97 9.81 -7.21 24.81
C LYS A 97 10.96 -6.77 25.71
N ALA A 98 12.20 -7.01 25.29
CA ALA A 98 13.39 -6.63 26.04
C ALA A 98 13.74 -5.14 25.90
N LYS A 99 13.42 -4.52 24.76
CA LYS A 99 13.83 -3.15 24.41
C LYS A 99 12.73 -2.11 24.65
N ILE A 100 11.46 -2.47 24.49
CA ILE A 100 10.35 -1.52 24.58
C ILE A 100 10.11 -1.08 26.03
N ASP A 101 10.02 0.24 26.26
CA ASP A 101 9.63 0.76 27.57
C ASP A 101 8.13 0.46 27.83
N PRO A 102 7.73 0.07 29.06
CA PRO A 102 6.33 -0.19 29.38
C PRO A 102 5.39 0.99 29.09
N LEU A 103 5.83 2.23 29.33
CA LEU A 103 5.04 3.42 29.04
C LEU A 103 4.90 3.62 27.53
N GLU A 104 5.98 3.44 26.76
CA GLU A 104 5.96 3.49 25.29
C GLU A 104 4.99 2.47 24.69
N SER A 105 5.02 1.24 25.20
CA SER A 105 4.07 0.17 24.83
C SER A 105 2.60 0.54 25.10
N GLU A 106 2.35 1.38 26.11
CA GLU A 106 1.03 1.92 26.43
C GLU A 106 0.67 3.18 25.66
N ILE A 107 1.62 3.91 25.05
CA ILE A 107 1.38 5.20 24.37
C ILE A 107 1.61 5.20 22.85
N PHE A 108 2.02 4.07 22.28
CA PHE A 108 2.28 3.92 20.84
C PHE A 108 1.16 4.48 19.94
N LYS A 109 1.55 4.97 18.77
CA LYS A 109 0.64 5.39 17.70
C LYS A 109 0.37 4.23 16.75
N THR A 110 1.43 3.58 16.27
CA THR A 110 1.33 2.54 15.26
C THR A 110 2.29 1.39 15.53
N VAL A 111 1.84 0.17 15.25
CA VAL A 111 2.72 -1.02 15.17
C VAL A 111 2.74 -1.47 13.72
N TYR A 112 3.94 -1.76 13.21
CA TYR A 112 4.14 -2.38 11.90
C TYR A 112 4.82 -3.73 12.07
N LEU A 113 4.21 -4.78 11.53
CA LEU A 113 4.76 -6.12 11.50
C LEU A 113 4.68 -6.65 10.08
N VAL A 114 5.83 -6.88 9.45
CA VAL A 114 5.93 -7.44 8.11
C VAL A 114 6.51 -8.85 8.22
N LEU A 115 5.81 -9.81 7.63
CA LEU A 115 6.18 -11.22 7.65
C LEU A 115 6.28 -11.76 6.23
N GLU A 116 7.01 -12.85 6.09
CA GLU A 116 6.96 -13.68 4.91
C GLU A 116 6.49 -15.09 5.25
N HIS A 117 5.85 -15.72 4.29
CA HIS A 117 5.41 -17.11 4.40
C HIS A 117 5.55 -17.79 3.04
N LEU A 118 5.97 -19.05 3.02
CA LEU A 118 6.04 -19.85 1.80
C LEU A 118 5.19 -21.10 2.01
N ASP A 119 4.22 -21.31 1.15
CA ASP A 119 3.49 -22.58 1.04
C ASP A 119 3.82 -23.28 -0.30
N ASP A 120 3.11 -24.36 -0.61
CA ASP A 120 3.32 -25.14 -1.83
C ASP A 120 3.03 -24.37 -3.13
N THR A 121 2.32 -23.24 -3.08
CA THR A 121 1.89 -22.48 -4.26
C THR A 121 2.43 -21.04 -4.26
N PHE A 122 2.48 -20.40 -3.11
CA PHE A 122 2.72 -18.97 -2.99
C PHE A 122 3.83 -18.64 -2.00
N LYS A 123 4.64 -17.65 -2.37
CA LYS A 123 5.37 -16.82 -1.42
C LYS A 123 4.47 -15.63 -1.08
N TYR A 124 4.19 -15.45 0.20
CA TYR A 124 3.40 -14.36 0.72
C TYR A 124 4.29 -13.32 1.39
N VAL A 125 3.90 -12.06 1.24
CA VAL A 125 4.35 -10.94 2.08
C VAL A 125 3.12 -10.42 2.80
N ILE A 126 3.18 -10.38 4.13
CA ILE A 126 2.06 -10.05 5.01
C ILE A 126 2.49 -8.85 5.83
N GLU A 127 1.91 -7.69 5.55
CA GLU A 127 2.09 -6.49 6.35
C GLU A 127 0.88 -6.30 7.24
N ILE A 128 1.13 -6.17 8.53
CA ILE A 128 0.13 -5.86 9.55
C ILE A 128 0.45 -4.50 10.12
N SER A 129 -0.47 -3.56 9.99
CA SER A 129 -0.43 -2.28 10.68
C SER A 129 -1.52 -2.22 11.73
N VAL A 130 -1.17 -1.73 12.91
CA VAL A 130 -2.11 -1.52 14.02
C VAL A 130 -2.01 -0.08 14.48
N GLU A 131 -3.05 0.69 14.21
CA GLU A 131 -3.20 2.07 14.66
C GLU A 131 -3.95 2.10 15.98
N ARG A 132 -3.36 2.73 17.00
CA ARG A 132 -4.03 2.86 18.31
C ARG A 132 -5.13 3.92 18.31
N LYS A 133 -4.94 4.96 17.49
CA LYS A 133 -5.89 6.06 17.35
C LYS A 133 -6.31 6.15 15.90
N HIS A 134 -7.61 6.09 15.67
CA HIS A 134 -8.20 6.13 14.35
C HIS A 134 -9.49 6.96 14.38
N LEU A 135 -9.99 7.33 13.21
CA LEU A 135 -11.29 7.99 13.11
C LEU A 135 -12.41 7.00 13.43
N VAL A 136 -13.53 7.53 13.90
CA VAL A 136 -14.72 6.70 14.18
C VAL A 136 -15.17 6.03 12.88
N GLY A 137 -15.28 4.70 12.91
CA GLY A 137 -15.67 3.87 11.76
C GLY A 137 -14.51 3.35 10.91
N ASP A 138 -13.28 3.78 11.20
CA ASP A 138 -12.07 3.16 10.63
C ASP A 138 -11.69 1.90 11.40
N TYR A 139 -10.99 1.00 10.72
CA TYR A 139 -10.56 -0.28 11.28
C TYR A 139 -9.10 -0.12 11.75
N PRO A 140 -8.83 -0.27 13.06
CA PRO A 140 -7.50 -0.02 13.63
C PRO A 140 -6.45 -1.03 13.20
N ILE A 141 -6.85 -2.24 12.81
CA ILE A 141 -5.94 -3.30 12.38
C ILE A 141 -6.14 -3.53 10.89
N LYS A 142 -5.09 -3.29 10.09
CA LYS A 142 -5.08 -3.52 8.64
C LYS A 142 -4.02 -4.56 8.31
N ILE A 143 -4.40 -5.58 7.55
CA ILE A 143 -3.51 -6.64 7.10
C ILE A 143 -3.50 -6.63 5.57
N ASN A 144 -2.40 -6.22 4.97
CA ASN A 144 -2.14 -6.30 3.55
C ASN A 144 -1.36 -7.59 3.25
N VAL A 145 -1.88 -8.41 2.36
CA VAL A 145 -1.27 -9.68 1.95
C VAL A 145 -1.01 -9.63 0.46
N ASN A 146 0.24 -9.82 0.05
CA ASN A 146 0.59 -10.07 -1.34
C ASN A 146 1.00 -11.53 -1.52
N GLY A 147 0.46 -12.21 -2.52
CA GLY A 147 0.80 -13.57 -2.89
C GLY A 147 1.39 -13.63 -4.30
N VAL A 148 2.62 -14.13 -4.41
CA VAL A 148 3.30 -14.38 -5.69
C VAL A 148 3.56 -15.86 -5.86
N LEU A 149 3.45 -16.35 -7.10
CA LEU A 149 3.52 -17.77 -7.43
C LEU A 149 4.95 -18.28 -7.21
N ALA A 150 5.12 -19.14 -6.21
CA ALA A 150 6.41 -19.70 -5.83
C ALA A 150 7.03 -20.53 -6.96
N ASP A 151 6.19 -21.21 -7.74
CA ASP A 151 6.61 -22.01 -8.88
C ASP A 151 7.42 -21.16 -9.86
N TYR A 152 7.03 -19.91 -10.13
CA TYR A 152 7.69 -19.02 -11.09
C TYR A 152 8.78 -18.14 -10.50
N ARG A 153 9.32 -18.49 -9.33
CA ARG A 153 10.57 -17.89 -8.84
C ARG A 153 11.68 -18.06 -9.87
N LEU A 154 12.43 -16.99 -10.13
CA LEU A 154 13.65 -17.02 -10.92
C LEU A 154 14.70 -17.86 -10.18
N LYS A 155 15.15 -18.96 -10.81
CA LYS A 155 16.16 -19.84 -10.22
C LYS A 155 17.55 -19.27 -10.42
N GLU A 156 18.49 -19.67 -9.56
CA GLU A 156 19.89 -19.25 -9.69
C GLU A 156 20.45 -19.68 -11.05
N GLY A 157 20.92 -18.71 -11.85
CA GLY A 157 21.42 -18.93 -13.21
C GLY A 157 20.35 -19.08 -14.29
N GLU A 158 19.05 -19.01 -13.95
CA GLU A 158 17.96 -18.96 -14.92
C GLU A 158 17.88 -17.57 -15.55
N THR A 159 17.76 -17.50 -16.88
CA THR A 159 17.55 -16.23 -17.59
C THR A 159 16.06 -15.88 -17.64
N ILE A 160 15.75 -14.60 -17.90
CA ILE A 160 14.36 -14.15 -18.09
C ILE A 160 13.68 -14.88 -19.26
N ASP A 161 14.40 -15.16 -20.34
CA ASP A 161 13.86 -15.90 -21.48
C ASP A 161 13.46 -17.33 -21.10
N GLN A 162 14.26 -17.99 -20.25
CA GLN A 162 13.95 -19.33 -19.73
C GLN A 162 12.74 -19.31 -18.78
N LEU A 163 12.65 -18.30 -17.93
CA LEU A 163 11.48 -18.08 -17.08
C LEU A 163 10.22 -17.86 -17.94
N SER A 164 10.31 -17.03 -18.97
CA SER A 164 9.22 -16.79 -19.94
C SER A 164 8.78 -18.09 -20.63
N GLU A 165 9.74 -18.90 -21.11
CA GLU A 165 9.45 -20.21 -21.72
C GLU A 165 8.70 -21.15 -20.76
N ARG A 166 9.09 -21.18 -19.49
CA ARG A 166 8.43 -21.97 -18.45
C ARG A 166 6.99 -21.52 -18.20
N MET A 167 6.74 -20.22 -18.32
CA MET A 167 5.40 -19.64 -18.17
C MET A 167 4.52 -19.82 -19.40
N ASN A 168 5.08 -19.96 -20.61
CA ASN A 168 4.31 -20.05 -21.87
C ASN A 168 3.23 -21.14 -21.87
N THR A 169 3.43 -22.21 -21.09
CA THR A 169 2.42 -23.27 -20.94
C THR A 169 1.07 -22.78 -20.42
N VAL A 170 1.07 -21.72 -19.60
CA VAL A 170 -0.13 -21.08 -19.04
C VAL A 170 -0.89 -20.31 -20.11
N PHE A 171 -0.16 -19.65 -21.02
CA PHE A 171 -0.71 -18.75 -22.04
C PHE A 171 -1.06 -19.43 -23.35
N ALA A 172 -0.88 -20.75 -23.45
CA ALA A 172 -1.07 -21.49 -24.69
C ALA A 172 -2.50 -21.40 -25.26
N ASP A 173 -3.51 -21.27 -24.40
CA ASP A 173 -4.91 -21.08 -24.79
C ASP A 173 -5.73 -20.46 -23.64
N GLN A 174 -6.92 -19.93 -23.97
CA GLN A 174 -7.80 -19.26 -23.03
C GLN A 174 -8.25 -20.15 -21.86
N ASN A 175 -8.52 -21.43 -22.13
CA ASN A 175 -9.02 -22.33 -21.09
C ASN A 175 -7.94 -22.59 -20.04
N LYS A 176 -6.70 -22.84 -20.48
CA LYS A 176 -5.57 -23.00 -19.56
C LYS A 176 -5.31 -21.75 -18.73
N TYR A 177 -5.34 -20.58 -19.34
CA TYR A 177 -5.15 -19.33 -18.63
C TYR A 177 -6.27 -19.12 -17.59
N ASN A 178 -7.53 -19.31 -17.98
CA ASN A 178 -8.68 -19.16 -17.08
C ASN A 178 -8.64 -20.16 -15.93
N ASP A 179 -8.35 -21.43 -16.20
CA ASP A 179 -8.22 -22.46 -15.19
C ASP A 179 -7.08 -22.14 -14.22
N PHE A 180 -5.93 -21.72 -14.76
CA PHE A 180 -4.76 -21.33 -13.96
C PHE A 180 -5.09 -20.14 -13.04
N ALA A 181 -5.67 -19.06 -13.58
CA ALA A 181 -6.03 -17.88 -12.82
C ALA A 181 -7.06 -18.21 -11.72
N ASN A 182 -8.11 -18.97 -12.07
CA ASN A 182 -9.18 -19.33 -11.14
C ASN A 182 -8.72 -20.26 -10.02
N ILE A 183 -7.87 -21.26 -10.33
CA ILE A 183 -7.32 -22.17 -9.32
C ILE A 183 -6.46 -21.41 -8.32
N ASN A 184 -5.56 -20.55 -8.82
CA ASN A 184 -4.65 -19.80 -7.96
C ASN A 184 -5.38 -18.73 -7.15
N ARG A 185 -6.39 -18.07 -7.72
CA ARG A 185 -7.29 -17.16 -6.98
C ARG A 185 -7.96 -17.87 -5.82
N LYS A 186 -8.58 -19.04 -6.06
CA LYS A 186 -9.23 -19.84 -5.00
C LYS A 186 -8.26 -20.28 -3.91
N LYS A 187 -7.02 -20.64 -4.26
CA LYS A 187 -5.99 -21.00 -3.28
C LYS A 187 -5.60 -19.80 -2.42
N PHE A 188 -5.46 -18.62 -3.03
CA PHE A 188 -5.16 -17.38 -2.32
C PHE A 188 -6.31 -16.96 -1.40
N ASP A 189 -7.55 -16.97 -1.89
CA ASP A 189 -8.74 -16.68 -1.08
C ASP A 189 -8.84 -17.64 0.12
N HIS A 190 -8.59 -18.94 -0.09
CA HIS A 190 -8.56 -19.93 1.00
C HIS A 190 -7.45 -19.66 2.04
N PHE A 191 -6.30 -19.13 1.63
CA PHE A 191 -5.28 -18.69 2.56
C PHE A 191 -5.77 -17.51 3.41
N LEU A 192 -6.41 -16.51 2.79
CA LEU A 192 -6.97 -15.37 3.50
C LEU A 192 -8.09 -15.77 4.46
N ASP A 193 -8.94 -16.73 4.09
CA ASP A 193 -9.97 -17.29 4.98
C ASP A 193 -9.35 -17.95 6.21
N LYS A 194 -8.26 -18.72 6.03
CA LYS A 194 -7.51 -19.30 7.16
C LYS A 194 -6.89 -18.22 8.04
N LEU A 195 -6.32 -17.18 7.44
CA LEU A 195 -5.75 -16.03 8.16
C LEU A 195 -6.83 -15.34 8.99
N GLN A 196 -7.95 -15.00 8.38
CA GLN A 196 -9.10 -14.40 9.04
C GLN A 196 -9.61 -15.27 10.21
N LEU A 197 -9.80 -16.57 9.99
CA LEU A 197 -10.24 -17.51 11.02
C LEU A 197 -9.24 -17.63 12.17
N SER A 198 -7.94 -17.58 11.87
CA SER A 198 -6.89 -17.60 12.88
C SER A 198 -6.93 -16.35 13.75
N ILE A 199 -7.03 -15.17 13.13
CA ILE A 199 -7.13 -13.90 13.85
C ILE A 199 -8.38 -13.85 14.74
N ARG A 200 -9.54 -14.30 14.24
CA ARG A 200 -10.79 -14.39 15.03
C ARG A 200 -10.70 -15.28 16.28
N LYS A 201 -9.75 -16.22 16.34
CA LYS A 201 -9.55 -17.08 17.51
C LYS A 201 -8.77 -16.39 18.63
N VAL A 202 -7.91 -15.42 18.27
CA VAL A 202 -6.96 -14.79 19.20
C VAL A 202 -7.34 -13.35 19.55
N ILE A 203 -8.05 -12.68 18.65
CA ILE A 203 -8.62 -11.33 18.84
C ILE A 203 -10.14 -11.48 18.80
N LYS A 204 -10.84 -10.84 19.73
CA LYS A 204 -12.31 -10.70 19.65
C LYS A 204 -12.62 -9.60 18.64
N VAL A 205 -13.41 -9.92 17.64
CA VAL A 205 -13.64 -9.05 16.49
C VAL A 205 -15.14 -8.85 16.29
N ASP A 206 -15.54 -7.60 16.06
CA ASP A 206 -16.91 -7.23 15.74
C ASP A 206 -17.17 -7.33 14.24
N ASP A 207 -16.23 -6.81 13.44
CA ASP A 207 -16.30 -6.90 11.98
C ASP A 207 -14.93 -7.14 11.33
N ILE A 208 -14.94 -7.86 10.19
CA ILE A 208 -13.77 -8.00 9.32
C ILE A 208 -14.22 -7.81 7.88
N LYS A 209 -13.65 -6.82 7.21
CA LYS A 209 -13.75 -6.67 5.76
C LYS A 209 -12.58 -7.37 5.09
N VAL A 210 -12.86 -8.09 4.02
CA VAL A 210 -11.86 -8.77 3.20
C VAL A 210 -12.07 -8.34 1.75
N ILE A 211 -11.01 -7.81 1.14
CA ILE A 211 -11.00 -7.42 -0.28
C ILE A 211 -9.88 -8.19 -0.95
N THR A 212 -10.15 -8.81 -2.09
CA THR A 212 -9.16 -9.60 -2.84
C THR A 212 -9.12 -9.17 -4.30
N ASN A 213 -7.91 -8.92 -4.79
CA ASN A 213 -7.66 -8.45 -6.14
C ASN A 213 -6.61 -9.33 -6.84
N THR A 214 -6.79 -9.50 -8.14
CA THR A 214 -5.75 -10.02 -9.03
C THR A 214 -5.11 -8.84 -9.72
N ASN A 215 -3.80 -8.69 -9.61
CA ASN A 215 -3.08 -7.55 -10.14
C ASN A 215 -2.17 -7.97 -11.28
N ILE A 216 -2.11 -7.16 -12.33
CA ILE A 216 -1.20 -7.32 -13.45
C ILE A 216 -0.32 -6.08 -13.52
N ILE A 217 0.99 -6.28 -13.58
CA ILE A 217 1.97 -5.20 -13.64
C ILE A 217 2.18 -4.84 -15.11
N ARG A 218 2.05 -3.55 -15.43
CA ARG A 218 2.44 -2.99 -16.71
C ARG A 218 3.73 -2.17 -16.55
N PRO A 219 4.89 -2.73 -16.87
CA PRO A 219 6.12 -1.95 -16.86
C PRO A 219 6.15 -0.95 -18.02
N ARG A 220 6.73 0.23 -17.79
CA ARG A 220 6.99 1.25 -18.81
C ARG A 220 8.08 0.80 -19.78
N LYS A 221 9.01 -0.04 -19.29
CA LYS A 221 10.07 -0.64 -20.10
C LYS A 221 10.23 -2.10 -19.74
N LEU A 222 10.48 -2.94 -20.73
CA LEU A 222 10.82 -4.33 -20.49
C LEU A 222 12.04 -4.46 -19.58
N ILE A 223 11.81 -5.17 -18.46
CA ILE A 223 12.86 -5.50 -17.51
C ILE A 223 13.61 -6.74 -18.00
N LYS A 224 14.94 -6.67 -17.95
CA LYS A 224 15.89 -7.72 -18.34
C LYS A 224 16.60 -8.35 -17.15
N ASP A 225 16.59 -7.70 -16.00
CA ASP A 225 17.18 -8.21 -14.77
C ASP A 225 16.46 -7.69 -13.53
N HIS A 226 16.50 -8.48 -12.45
CA HIS A 226 15.86 -8.16 -11.17
C HIS A 226 16.40 -6.89 -10.53
N SER A 227 17.65 -6.51 -10.78
CA SER A 227 18.22 -5.22 -10.31
C SER A 227 17.55 -3.98 -10.90
N GLN A 228 16.73 -4.13 -11.95
CA GLN A 228 16.01 -3.02 -12.57
C GLN A 228 14.62 -2.81 -11.97
N ILE A 229 14.18 -3.67 -11.05
CA ILE A 229 12.92 -3.51 -10.34
C ILE A 229 13.02 -2.25 -9.48
N ARG A 230 12.04 -1.36 -9.63
CA ARG A 230 11.92 -0.15 -8.79
C ARG A 230 11.19 -0.52 -7.51
N HIS A 231 11.61 0.08 -6.41
CA HIS A 231 10.99 -0.10 -5.11
C HIS A 231 10.29 1.18 -4.67
N ASP A 232 9.16 1.00 -3.99
CA ASP A 232 8.39 2.07 -3.36
C ASP A 232 7.94 1.60 -1.98
N HIS A 233 8.20 2.44 -0.98
CA HIS A 233 7.91 2.13 0.42
C HIS A 233 6.52 2.60 0.84
N HIS A 234 5.80 3.30 -0.05
CA HIS A 234 4.49 3.90 0.24
C HIS A 234 3.31 3.10 -0.32
N THR A 235 3.56 2.05 -1.10
CA THR A 235 2.51 1.26 -1.75
C THR A 235 2.29 -0.10 -1.05
N GLN A 236 2.21 -1.19 -1.82
CA GLN A 236 2.03 -2.53 -1.28
C GLN A 236 3.38 -3.08 -0.79
N PRO A 237 3.42 -3.89 0.29
CA PRO A 237 4.67 -4.37 0.88
C PRO A 237 5.52 -5.20 -0.08
N LEU A 238 4.90 -5.74 -1.13
CA LEU A 238 5.56 -6.41 -2.23
C LEU A 238 6.59 -5.53 -2.98
N TYR A 239 6.39 -4.22 -3.04
CA TYR A 239 7.28 -3.26 -3.73
C TYR A 239 8.33 -2.64 -2.83
N PHE A 240 8.38 -2.98 -1.54
CA PHE A 240 9.30 -2.37 -0.57
C PHE A 240 10.78 -2.69 -0.85
N GLY A 241 11.07 -3.81 -1.53
CA GLY A 241 12.45 -4.24 -1.80
C GLY A 241 13.06 -5.09 -0.68
N TYR A 242 12.24 -5.91 -0.01
CA TYR A 242 12.73 -6.85 1.00
C TYR A 242 13.65 -7.91 0.40
N TYR A 243 14.63 -8.36 1.19
CA TYR A 243 15.67 -9.28 0.75
C TYR A 243 15.10 -10.55 0.09
N GLY A 244 15.59 -10.86 -1.11
CA GLY A 244 15.26 -12.10 -1.82
C GLY A 244 13.88 -12.13 -2.50
N LEU A 245 13.04 -11.11 -2.33
CA LEU A 245 11.69 -11.05 -2.90
C LEU A 245 11.69 -10.84 -4.42
N ASP A 246 12.66 -10.09 -4.94
CA ASP A 246 12.77 -9.75 -6.37
C ASP A 246 12.81 -10.99 -7.27
N ASN A 247 13.43 -12.07 -6.80
CA ASN A 247 13.48 -13.33 -7.54
C ASN A 247 12.10 -14.00 -7.63
N TYR A 248 11.25 -13.85 -6.62
CA TYR A 248 9.89 -14.38 -6.65
C TYR A 248 8.96 -13.53 -7.48
N ILE A 249 9.21 -12.23 -7.54
CA ILE A 249 8.29 -11.27 -8.14
C ILE A 249 8.51 -11.12 -9.64
N MET A 250 9.74 -11.37 -10.13
CA MET A 250 10.18 -11.14 -11.51
C MET A 250 9.20 -11.59 -12.59
N TYR A 251 8.63 -12.79 -12.47
CA TYR A 251 7.68 -13.32 -13.45
C TYR A 251 6.46 -12.40 -13.65
N SER A 252 6.10 -11.61 -12.64
CA SER A 252 4.96 -10.71 -12.71
C SER A 252 5.14 -9.57 -13.69
N TRP A 253 6.38 -9.15 -13.95
CA TRP A 253 6.75 -8.10 -14.91
C TRP A 253 6.63 -8.59 -16.36
N LEU A 254 6.70 -9.90 -16.58
CA LEU A 254 6.56 -10.52 -17.92
C LEU A 254 5.10 -10.78 -18.29
N TRP A 255 4.20 -10.76 -17.29
CA TRP A 255 2.86 -11.29 -17.42
C TRP A 255 1.98 -10.48 -18.39
N SER A 256 2.06 -9.14 -18.36
CA SER A 256 1.31 -8.27 -19.25
C SER A 256 1.68 -8.50 -20.72
N GLY A 257 2.97 -8.51 -21.03
CA GLY A 257 3.47 -8.82 -22.37
C GLY A 257 3.08 -10.24 -22.83
N ALA A 258 3.12 -11.23 -21.94
CA ALA A 258 2.70 -12.58 -22.27
C ALA A 258 1.21 -12.68 -22.64
N LEU A 259 0.33 -11.96 -21.92
CA LEU A 259 -1.09 -11.87 -22.24
C LEU A 259 -1.34 -11.20 -23.59
N TYR A 260 -0.66 -10.06 -23.83
CA TYR A 260 -0.75 -9.32 -25.09
C TYR A 260 -0.35 -10.21 -26.28
N ASN A 261 0.82 -10.87 -26.20
CA ASN A 261 1.37 -11.68 -27.28
C ASN A 261 0.51 -12.89 -27.66
N HIS A 262 -0.26 -13.43 -26.72
CA HIS A 262 -1.16 -14.57 -26.94
C HIS A 262 -2.61 -14.13 -27.24
N ASN A 263 -2.88 -12.82 -27.27
CA ASN A 263 -4.20 -12.22 -27.43
C ASN A 263 -5.29 -12.87 -26.56
N LEU A 264 -5.00 -13.03 -25.27
CA LEU A 264 -5.92 -13.67 -24.33
C LEU A 264 -6.97 -12.68 -23.84
N TYR A 265 -8.20 -13.15 -23.64
CA TYR A 265 -9.26 -12.38 -23.00
C TYR A 265 -8.96 -12.21 -21.50
N VAL A 266 -9.00 -10.98 -21.03
CA VAL A 266 -8.62 -10.61 -19.66
C VAL A 266 -9.76 -9.84 -18.98
N ASN A 267 -10.16 -10.27 -17.78
CA ASN A 267 -11.21 -9.63 -16.98
C ASN A 267 -10.94 -9.81 -15.47
N ASN A 268 -11.70 -9.09 -14.64
CA ASN A 268 -11.64 -9.16 -13.17
C ASN A 268 -10.24 -8.98 -12.57
N TYR A 269 -9.52 -7.95 -13.00
CA TYR A 269 -8.16 -7.66 -12.55
C TYR A 269 -7.91 -6.15 -12.44
N ASN A 270 -6.92 -5.77 -11.62
CA ASN A 270 -6.37 -4.41 -11.57
C ASN A 270 -5.06 -4.37 -12.35
N LEU A 271 -4.93 -3.38 -13.23
CA LEU A 271 -3.65 -3.04 -13.84
C LEU A 271 -2.92 -2.07 -12.93
N VAL A 272 -1.68 -2.39 -12.58
CA VAL A 272 -0.81 -1.55 -11.74
C VAL A 272 0.46 -1.19 -12.49
N ASP A 273 1.08 -0.09 -12.11
CA ASP A 273 2.39 0.32 -12.61
C ASP A 273 3.56 -0.43 -11.94
N GLU A 274 4.79 0.02 -12.19
CA GLU A 274 6.02 -0.60 -11.69
C GLU A 274 6.19 -0.45 -10.17
N THR A 275 5.51 0.50 -9.54
CA THR A 275 5.57 0.75 -8.09
C THR A 275 4.31 0.29 -7.36
N GLY A 276 3.33 -0.26 -8.08
CA GLY A 276 2.13 -0.84 -7.52
C GLY A 276 0.94 0.11 -7.40
N HIS A 277 1.02 1.30 -7.99
CA HIS A 277 -0.13 2.21 -8.09
C HIS A 277 -1.10 1.70 -9.15
N GLU A 278 -2.40 1.75 -8.86
CA GLU A 278 -3.43 1.28 -9.78
C GLU A 278 -3.58 2.26 -10.94
N ILE A 279 -3.52 1.72 -12.16
CA ILE A 279 -3.73 2.46 -13.42
C ILE A 279 -5.20 2.35 -13.82
N MET A 280 -5.73 1.13 -13.78
CA MET A 280 -7.12 0.84 -14.10
C MET A 280 -7.61 -0.44 -13.43
N SER A 281 -8.91 -0.54 -13.21
CA SER A 281 -9.60 -1.75 -12.78
C SER A 281 -10.52 -2.24 -13.90
N VAL A 282 -10.45 -3.54 -14.21
CA VAL A 282 -11.24 -4.21 -15.25
C VAL A 282 -12.26 -5.13 -14.57
N GLY A 283 -13.53 -4.88 -14.82
CA GLY A 283 -14.67 -5.62 -14.28
C GLY A 283 -14.92 -6.96 -14.96
N GLU A 284 -16.18 -7.42 -14.93
CA GLU A 284 -16.59 -8.71 -15.48
C GLU A 284 -16.47 -8.74 -17.01
N ASN A 285 -16.89 -7.66 -17.67
CA ASN A 285 -16.67 -7.48 -19.10
C ASN A 285 -15.25 -6.95 -19.32
N GLY A 286 -14.38 -7.84 -19.77
CA GLY A 286 -13.02 -7.52 -20.19
C GLY A 286 -12.88 -7.26 -21.69
N PHE A 287 -11.64 -7.36 -22.16
CA PHE A 287 -11.25 -7.21 -23.56
C PHE A 287 -10.15 -8.23 -23.92
N ASN A 288 -9.84 -8.43 -25.20
CA ASN A 288 -8.69 -9.25 -25.58
C ASN A 288 -7.40 -8.43 -25.51
N ALA A 289 -6.41 -8.98 -24.83
CA ALA A 289 -5.18 -8.29 -24.51
C ALA A 289 -4.43 -7.76 -25.74
N GLY A 290 -4.51 -8.42 -26.89
CA GLY A 290 -3.81 -8.05 -28.13
C GLY A 290 -4.56 -7.06 -29.01
N ASP A 291 -5.80 -6.68 -28.66
CA ASP A 291 -6.59 -5.71 -29.44
C ASP A 291 -6.12 -4.26 -29.21
N PHE A 292 -5.47 -4.00 -28.06
CA PHE A 292 -5.00 -2.67 -27.63
C PHE A 292 -3.60 -2.75 -27.06
N ASN A 293 -2.83 -1.67 -27.13
CA ASN A 293 -1.51 -1.60 -26.46
C ASN A 293 -1.59 -1.44 -24.93
N THR A 294 -2.73 -1.74 -24.30
CA THR A 294 -2.97 -1.65 -22.85
C THR A 294 -2.04 -2.55 -22.03
N LEU A 295 -1.71 -3.74 -22.54
CA LEU A 295 -0.84 -4.72 -21.88
C LEU A 295 0.50 -4.89 -22.59
N ASN A 296 0.78 -4.08 -23.61
CA ASN A 296 2.02 -4.14 -24.37
C ASN A 296 3.11 -3.27 -23.69
N PRO A 297 4.16 -3.86 -23.09
CA PRO A 297 5.24 -3.10 -22.46
C PRO A 297 6.24 -2.50 -23.46
N GLU A 298 6.11 -2.80 -24.76
CA GLU A 298 7.00 -2.30 -25.83
C GLU A 298 6.40 -1.11 -26.60
N ALA A 299 5.16 -0.74 -26.30
CA ALA A 299 4.44 0.36 -26.95
C ALA A 299 3.88 1.33 -25.90
N ASP A 300 3.52 2.52 -26.37
CA ASP A 300 2.87 3.53 -25.55
C ASP A 300 1.53 3.02 -24.99
N PHE A 301 1.12 3.60 -23.87
CA PHE A 301 -0.15 3.24 -23.25
C PHE A 301 -1.32 3.65 -24.12
N GLU A 302 -2.12 2.66 -24.51
CA GLU A 302 -3.40 2.84 -25.19
C GLU A 302 -4.50 2.32 -24.27
N ALA A 303 -5.47 3.18 -23.98
CA ALA A 303 -6.61 2.81 -23.16
C ALA A 303 -7.58 1.93 -23.96
N PRO A 304 -8.05 0.79 -23.41
CA PRO A 304 -9.03 -0.04 -24.10
C PRO A 304 -10.35 0.71 -24.28
N THR A 305 -10.94 0.58 -25.46
CA THR A 305 -12.26 1.19 -25.77
C THR A 305 -13.43 0.26 -25.44
N GLU A 306 -13.14 -0.97 -25.01
CA GLU A 306 -14.11 -2.01 -24.70
C GLU A 306 -13.94 -2.52 -23.26
N GLY A 307 -15.03 -3.01 -22.69
CA GLY A 307 -15.06 -3.57 -21.34
C GLY A 307 -15.47 -2.58 -20.25
N ASP A 308 -15.68 -3.11 -19.06
CA ASP A 308 -16.02 -2.37 -17.84
C ASP A 308 -14.72 -1.88 -17.18
N VAL A 309 -14.16 -0.79 -17.71
CA VAL A 309 -12.87 -0.25 -17.26
C VAL A 309 -13.05 1.04 -16.48
N ARG A 310 -12.47 1.08 -15.28
CA ARG A 310 -12.34 2.30 -14.46
C ARG A 310 -10.88 2.70 -14.39
N TYR A 311 -10.56 3.94 -14.71
CA TYR A 311 -9.21 4.49 -14.61
C TYR A 311 -8.99 5.17 -13.27
N LEU A 312 -7.76 5.16 -12.79
CA LEU A 312 -7.34 5.87 -11.58
C LEU A 312 -6.17 6.80 -11.92
N GLY A 313 -6.06 7.91 -11.18
CA GLY A 313 -4.92 8.83 -11.25
C GLY A 313 -3.77 8.39 -10.34
N ASP A 314 -2.75 9.24 -10.24
CA ASP A 314 -1.58 9.08 -9.35
C ASP A 314 -0.75 7.81 -9.60
N ASN A 315 -0.49 7.56 -10.87
CA ASN A 315 0.37 6.48 -11.36
C ASN A 315 1.28 6.95 -12.50
N ASP A 316 2.20 6.08 -12.90
CA ASP A 316 3.15 6.28 -14.00
C ASP A 316 2.49 6.47 -15.39
N TYR A 317 1.16 6.45 -15.52
CA TYR A 317 0.46 6.69 -16.78
C TYR A 317 -0.55 7.84 -16.70
N SER A 318 -0.52 8.62 -15.61
CA SER A 318 -1.48 9.70 -15.36
C SER A 318 -1.53 10.74 -16.47
N ASP A 319 -0.38 11.13 -17.04
CA ASP A 319 -0.30 12.11 -18.13
C ASP A 319 -1.07 11.61 -19.36
N GLN A 320 -0.85 10.36 -19.76
CA GLN A 320 -1.54 9.74 -20.90
C GLN A 320 -3.05 9.61 -20.66
N LEU A 321 -3.45 9.27 -19.43
CA LEU A 321 -4.87 9.16 -19.05
C LEU A 321 -5.55 10.54 -19.02
N GLN A 322 -4.83 11.59 -18.60
CA GLN A 322 -5.31 12.96 -18.59
C GLN A 322 -5.47 13.50 -20.02
N ASP A 323 -4.48 13.27 -20.90
CA ASP A 323 -4.54 13.65 -22.31
C ASP A 323 -5.69 12.95 -23.05
N ALA A 324 -5.99 11.70 -22.68
CA ALA A 324 -7.14 10.94 -23.19
C ALA A 324 -8.48 11.35 -22.54
N ASN A 325 -8.48 12.28 -21.57
CA ASN A 325 -9.65 12.75 -20.83
C ASN A 325 -10.42 11.59 -20.14
N LEU A 326 -9.67 10.63 -19.58
CA LEU A 326 -10.20 9.43 -18.92
C LEU A 326 -10.26 9.54 -17.39
N LEU A 327 -9.63 10.55 -16.81
CA LEU A 327 -9.63 10.81 -15.37
C LEU A 327 -10.79 11.73 -14.99
N GLY A 328 -11.56 11.37 -13.96
CA GLY A 328 -12.56 12.24 -13.37
C GLY A 328 -11.92 13.34 -12.53
N SER A 329 -12.67 14.41 -12.24
CA SER A 329 -12.21 15.48 -11.32
C SER A 329 -11.92 14.96 -9.90
N GLU A 330 -12.54 13.85 -9.50
CA GLU A 330 -12.28 13.16 -8.23
C GLU A 330 -10.97 12.35 -8.26
N ASP A 331 -10.61 11.77 -9.42
CA ASP A 331 -9.40 10.96 -9.57
C ASP A 331 -8.13 11.82 -9.68
N LEU A 332 -8.28 13.09 -10.09
CA LEU A 332 -7.21 14.10 -10.09
C LEU A 332 -6.95 14.70 -8.69
N ALA A 333 -7.90 14.57 -7.76
CA ALA A 333 -7.83 15.16 -6.42
C ALA A 333 -7.15 14.26 -5.38
N ALA A 334 -6.81 13.02 -5.74
CA ALA A 334 -6.08 12.10 -4.86
C ALA A 334 -4.59 12.45 -4.68
N GLY A 335 -4.05 13.36 -5.52
CA GLY A 335 -2.64 13.76 -5.52
C GLY A 335 -2.29 15.00 -4.69
N ASP A 336 -3.23 15.58 -3.92
CA ASP A 336 -2.93 16.71 -3.02
C ASP A 336 -3.75 16.67 -1.73
N SER A 337 -3.51 15.64 -0.91
CA SER A 337 -3.93 15.65 0.49
C SER A 337 -2.78 15.37 1.44
N SER A 338 -1.78 16.26 1.43
CA SER A 338 -1.05 16.59 2.67
C SER A 338 -0.48 18.00 2.76
N GLU A 339 -0.83 18.94 1.87
CA GLU A 339 -0.65 20.37 2.14
C GLU A 339 -1.97 21.12 2.06
N GLY A 340 -2.22 21.95 3.08
CA GLY A 340 -3.54 22.52 3.33
C GLY A 340 -3.98 23.47 2.23
N SER A 341 -5.16 23.23 1.67
CA SER A 341 -5.85 24.19 0.82
C SER A 341 -7.11 24.72 1.52
N ASP A 342 -7.03 26.02 1.73
CA ASP A 342 -8.05 26.92 2.27
C ASP A 342 -9.34 26.86 1.46
N TRP A 343 -10.41 26.41 2.11
CA TRP A 343 -11.76 26.40 1.55
C TRP A 343 -12.57 27.65 1.96
N LEU A 344 -11.99 28.84 1.86
CA LEU A 344 -12.73 30.12 1.91
C LEU A 344 -12.03 31.21 1.07
N GLY A 345 -11.97 31.00 -0.24
CA GLY A 345 -11.89 32.11 -1.21
C GLY A 345 -13.23 32.82 -1.29
N VAL A 346 -13.56 33.63 -0.27
CA VAL A 346 -14.70 34.54 -0.36
C VAL A 346 -14.26 35.75 -1.16
N ASP A 347 -14.75 35.78 -2.40
CA ASP A 347 -14.80 36.93 -3.28
C ASP A 347 -15.59 38.05 -2.56
N ALA A 348 -14.86 39.04 -2.05
CA ALA A 348 -15.41 40.28 -1.52
C ALA A 348 -14.69 41.44 -2.22
N GLY A 349 -15.04 41.65 -3.48
CA GLY A 349 -14.96 42.97 -4.06
C GLY A 349 -15.88 43.90 -3.29
N ASP A 350 -15.32 44.76 -2.44
CA ASP A 350 -15.92 46.04 -2.15
C ASP A 350 -14.84 47.10 -1.89
N SER A 351 -14.93 48.13 -2.71
CA SER A 351 -14.10 49.33 -2.73
C SER A 351 -14.23 50.12 -1.44
N PHE A 352 -13.11 50.41 -0.77
CA PHE A 352 -13.00 51.61 0.07
C PHE A 352 -11.59 52.20 -0.02
N ASP A 353 -11.49 53.27 -0.82
CA ASP A 353 -10.45 54.29 -0.76
C ASP A 353 -10.46 54.96 0.61
N ILE A 354 -9.39 54.80 1.38
CA ILE A 354 -8.94 55.80 2.36
C ILE A 354 -7.42 55.90 2.23
N GLY A 355 -6.98 56.97 1.57
CA GLY A 355 -5.62 57.48 1.73
C GLY A 355 -5.50 58.25 3.04
N ASP A 356 -4.39 58.08 3.74
CA ASP A 356 -3.56 59.19 4.22
C ASP A 356 -2.18 58.69 4.66
N SER A 357 -1.26 59.62 4.49
CA SER A 357 0.19 59.72 4.65
C SER A 357 0.89 59.11 5.88
N GLY A 358 2.20 58.85 5.69
CA GLY A 358 3.16 58.65 6.79
C GLY A 358 4.53 58.14 6.34
N ASP A 359 5.44 59.07 6.06
CA ASP A 359 6.86 58.91 5.69
C ASP A 359 7.73 58.09 6.68
N ILE A 360 8.92 57.69 6.20
CA ILE A 360 10.27 57.58 6.84
C ILE A 360 10.99 56.33 6.28
N SER A 361 11.78 56.41 5.20
CA SER A 361 13.16 56.92 5.03
C SER A 361 14.30 56.00 5.53
N SER A 362 14.99 55.37 4.56
CA SER A 362 16.46 55.29 4.31
C SER A 362 17.50 55.02 5.42
N CYS A 363 18.58 54.32 4.99
CA CYS A 363 20.02 54.31 5.39
C CYS A 363 20.49 52.86 5.69
N SER A 364 21.30 52.13 4.90
CA SER A 364 22.67 52.37 4.41
C SER A 364 23.73 52.57 5.52
N SER A 365 24.58 51.57 5.77
CA SER A 365 26.08 51.62 5.63
C SER A 365 26.90 50.88 6.73
N CYS A 366 27.98 50.22 6.25
CA CYS A 366 29.28 49.89 6.89
C CYS A 366 29.35 48.66 7.85
N SER A 367 30.11 47.56 7.61
CA SER A 367 31.50 47.29 7.18
C SER A 367 32.54 47.20 8.33
N SER A 368 33.41 46.17 8.26
CA SER A 368 34.73 45.99 8.93
C SER A 368 34.68 45.30 10.32
N CYS A 369 35.50 44.33 10.75
CA CYS A 369 36.78 43.66 10.37
C CYS A 369 36.88 42.38 11.26
N GLY A 370 37.66 41.31 11.02
CA GLY A 370 38.78 41.07 10.11
C GLY A 370 39.28 39.60 10.16
N GLY A 371 40.16 39.24 9.21
CA GLY A 371 40.97 38.01 9.16
C GLY A 371 42.19 38.08 10.10
N CYS A 372 43.19 37.17 10.12
CA CYS A 372 43.69 36.21 9.13
C CYS A 372 44.37 35.03 9.84
N SER A 373 44.65 34.00 9.04
CA SER A 373 45.60 32.90 9.21
C SER A 373 47.05 33.34 9.49
N ASP A 374 47.73 32.53 10.32
CA ASP A 374 49.11 32.06 10.16
C ASP A 374 49.14 30.55 10.45
#